data_AF-I2CRX8-F1
#
_entry.id   AF-I2CRX8-F1
#
_cell.length_a   1.000
_cell.length_b   1.000
_cell.length_c   1.000
_cell.angle_alpha   90.00
_cell.angle_beta   90.00
_cell.angle_gamma   90.00
#
_symmetry.space_group_name_H-M   'P 1'
#
loop_
_entity.id
_entity.type
_entity.pdbx_description
1 polymer ?
#
loop_
_entity_poly.entity_id
_entity_poly.type
_entity_poly.pdbx_seq_one_letter_code
_entity_poly.pdbx_strand_id
1 'polypeptide(L)'
;MLRRWILEGELSDAHGEFFVVVVADPQGRESRRERAPGLGAPHTQDSDESLWHHRYALRPGMIPRFLPEALAHKILVLGKSINFMRRCCCDQGWSDSEPRGNPSSSASTLLPTAEARHARHAAELYEFSHDKMDGLQGVVDGVAAVVNARLLSLLMSPRYQLMAHLR
;
A
#
# COMPACT_ATOMS: atom_id res chain seq x y z
N MET A 1 -8.90 -1.57 8.98
CA MET A 1 -7.46 -1.83 8.79
C MET A 1 -7.20 -2.66 7.53
N LEU A 2 -7.69 -3.90 7.46
CA LEU A 2 -7.48 -4.79 6.31
C LEU A 2 -7.88 -4.18 4.96
N ARG A 3 -9.13 -3.69 4.82
CA ARG A 3 -9.63 -3.07 3.59
C ARG A 3 -8.73 -1.93 3.09
N ARG A 4 -8.38 -1.00 3.98
CA ARG A 4 -7.50 0.14 3.67
C ARG A 4 -6.10 -0.34 3.27
N TRP A 5 -5.57 -1.35 3.95
CA TRP A 5 -4.27 -1.92 3.61
C TRP A 5 -4.26 -2.57 2.21
N ILE A 6 -5.27 -3.38 1.89
CA ILE A 6 -5.33 -4.12 0.60
C ILE A 6 -5.83 -3.29 -0.58
N LEU A 7 -6.50 -2.15 -0.35
CA LEU A 7 -7.00 -1.28 -1.43
C LEU A 7 -6.18 -0.01 -1.60
N GLU A 8 -5.71 0.59 -0.50
CA GLU A 8 -5.04 1.89 -0.51
C GLU A 8 -3.54 1.77 -0.18
N GLY A 9 -3.07 0.63 0.34
CA GLY A 9 -1.67 0.45 0.78
C GLY A 9 -1.30 1.31 1.99
N GLU A 10 -2.31 1.75 2.77
CA GLU A 10 -2.13 2.51 3.99
C GLU A 10 -2.40 1.67 5.23
N LEU A 11 -1.46 1.73 6.17
CA LEU A 11 -1.59 1.09 7.46
C LEU A 11 -1.97 2.15 8.49
N SER A 12 -3.16 2.00 9.07
CA SER A 12 -3.70 2.85 10.14
C SER A 12 -4.09 1.96 11.31
N ASP A 13 -3.13 1.70 12.20
CA ASP A 13 -3.26 0.80 13.35
C ASP A 13 -2.82 1.53 14.64
N ALA A 14 -3.73 2.33 15.22
CA ALA A 14 -3.41 3.19 16.36
C ALA A 14 -3.18 2.41 17.66
N HIS A 15 -3.83 1.26 17.79
CA HIS A 15 -3.77 0.42 18.99
C HIS A 15 -2.82 -0.77 18.84
N GLY A 16 -2.22 -0.95 17.66
CA GLY A 16 -1.35 -2.08 17.41
C GLY A 16 -2.12 -3.39 17.44
N GLU A 17 -3.33 -3.44 16.88
CA GLU A 17 -4.22 -4.61 16.88
C GLU A 17 -4.20 -5.41 15.56
N PHE A 18 -3.55 -4.89 14.50
CA PHE A 18 -3.49 -5.56 13.20
C PHE A 18 -2.28 -6.50 13.05
N PHE A 19 -2.44 -7.65 12.41
CA PHE A 19 -1.32 -8.59 12.25
C PHE A 19 -0.19 -8.09 11.32
N VAL A 20 -0.37 -6.95 10.63
CA VAL A 20 0.72 -6.24 9.92
C VAL A 20 1.15 -5.03 10.74
N VAL A 21 2.46 -4.84 10.90
CA VAL A 21 3.05 -3.74 11.67
C VAL A 21 4.08 -2.96 10.85
N VAL A 22 4.28 -1.69 11.18
CA VAL A 22 5.45 -0.93 10.73
C VAL A 22 6.63 -1.31 11.62
N VAL A 23 7.71 -1.84 11.04
CA VAL A 23 8.95 -2.07 11.79
C VAL A 23 9.78 -0.80 11.71
N ALA A 24 10.08 -0.19 12.85
CA ALA A 24 11.02 0.92 12.92
C ALA A 24 12.40 0.43 12.44
N ASP A 25 13.12 1.27 11.71
CA ASP A 25 14.47 0.95 11.26
C ASP A 25 15.32 0.53 12.46
N PRO A 26 15.89 -0.70 12.47
CA PRO A 26 16.74 -1.18 13.57
C PRO A 26 17.98 -0.28 13.81
N GLN A 27 18.33 0.61 12.87
CA GLN A 27 19.39 1.61 13.05
C GLN A 27 18.94 2.89 13.79
N GLY A 28 17.69 3.00 14.25
CA GLY A 28 17.26 4.09 15.15
C GLY A 28 17.22 5.48 14.51
N ARG A 29 17.13 5.57 13.17
CA ARG A 29 17.08 6.84 12.43
C ARG A 29 15.75 7.60 12.52
N GLU A 30 14.79 7.13 13.32
CA GLU A 30 13.60 7.91 13.68
C GLU A 30 13.88 8.96 14.77
N SER A 31 15.11 9.10 15.24
CA SER A 31 15.50 10.17 16.15
C SER A 31 15.68 11.50 15.42
N ARG A 32 14.58 12.26 15.34
CA ARG A 32 14.48 13.73 15.50
C ARG A 32 13.43 14.35 14.56
N ARG A 33 12.15 14.10 14.87
CA ARG A 33 11.11 15.12 14.69
C ARG A 33 11.22 16.17 15.80
N GLU A 34 12.38 16.78 15.97
CA GLU A 34 12.48 18.08 16.64
C GLU A 34 12.76 19.10 15.55
N ARG A 35 11.76 19.95 15.31
CA ARG A 35 11.86 21.14 14.47
C ARG A 35 13.07 21.97 14.90
N ALA A 36 14.14 21.95 14.12
CA ALA A 36 15.08 23.07 14.08
C ALA A 36 14.50 24.11 13.10
N PRO A 37 14.20 25.34 13.54
CA PRO A 37 13.75 26.38 12.63
C PRO A 37 14.97 26.95 11.88
N GLY A 38 14.91 26.91 10.56
CA GLY A 38 15.83 27.66 9.69
C GLY A 38 17.05 26.87 9.23
N LEU A 39 16.88 26.06 8.19
CA LEU A 39 17.66 26.11 6.94
C LEU A 39 17.00 25.11 5.97
N GLY A 40 17.01 25.44 4.68
CA GLY A 40 16.12 24.86 3.67
C GLY A 40 16.17 23.34 3.47
N ALA A 41 15.01 22.84 3.02
CA ALA A 41 14.69 21.54 2.43
C ALA A 41 14.73 20.29 3.33
N PRO A 42 13.57 19.75 3.77
CA PRO A 42 13.48 18.43 4.37
C PRO A 42 13.30 17.38 3.26
N HIS A 43 14.40 16.77 2.81
CA HIS A 43 14.36 15.44 2.22
C HIS A 43 14.76 14.42 3.28
N THR A 44 13.91 14.21 4.29
CA THR A 44 13.95 12.97 5.08
C THR A 44 13.31 11.89 4.22
N GLN A 45 14.07 11.46 3.23
CA GLN A 45 13.75 10.36 2.34
C GLN A 45 14.04 9.10 3.16
N ASP A 46 13.01 8.50 3.75
CA ASP A 46 13.07 7.07 4.10
C ASP A 46 13.65 6.39 2.86
N SER A 47 14.83 5.78 2.94
CA SER A 47 15.48 5.24 1.74
C SER A 47 14.51 4.25 1.07
N ASP A 48 14.30 4.37 -0.24
CA ASP A 48 13.34 3.55 -0.99
C ASP A 48 13.62 2.03 -0.80
N GLU A 49 14.87 1.69 -0.51
CA GLU A 49 15.34 0.35 -0.18
C GLU A 49 14.80 -0.18 1.17
N SER A 50 14.66 0.70 2.17
CA SER A 50 14.05 0.39 3.48
C SER A 50 12.53 0.25 3.38
N LEU A 51 11.88 0.99 2.46
CA LEU A 51 10.43 0.94 2.26
C LEU A 51 9.94 -0.47 1.87
N TRP A 52 10.71 -1.18 1.05
CA TRP A 52 10.31 -2.50 0.55
C TRP A 52 10.66 -3.65 1.52
N HIS A 53 11.92 -3.68 1.99
CA HIS A 53 12.44 -4.83 2.73
C HIS A 53 12.01 -4.84 4.20
N HIS A 54 12.14 -3.70 4.88
CA HIS A 54 12.08 -3.68 6.35
C HIS A 54 10.86 -2.95 6.91
N ARG A 55 10.22 -2.05 6.15
CA ARG A 55 9.16 -1.20 6.69
C ARG A 55 7.94 -1.95 7.23
N TYR A 56 7.56 -3.08 6.65
CA TYR A 56 6.37 -3.82 7.07
C TYR A 56 6.66 -5.31 7.31
N ALA A 57 6.12 -5.84 8.41
CA ALA A 57 6.24 -7.23 8.79
C ALA A 57 4.92 -7.81 9.32
N LEU A 58 4.81 -9.14 9.30
CA LEU A 58 3.76 -9.86 10.00
C LEU A 58 4.09 -10.00 11.49
N ARG A 59 3.07 -10.03 12.33
CA ARG A 59 3.12 -10.42 13.74
C ARG A 59 2.47 -11.80 13.87
N PRO A 60 3.24 -12.91 13.82
CA PRO A 60 2.66 -14.26 13.77
C PRO A 60 1.70 -14.56 14.92
N GLY A 61 2.01 -14.09 16.13
CA GLY A 61 1.14 -14.25 17.30
C GLY A 61 -0.19 -13.48 17.24
N MET A 62 -0.37 -12.60 16.27
CA MET A 62 -1.59 -11.81 16.06
C MET A 62 -2.37 -12.24 14.81
N ILE A 63 -1.86 -13.22 14.05
CA ILE A 63 -2.60 -13.81 12.93
C ILE A 63 -3.77 -14.61 13.52
N PRO A 64 -5.04 -14.27 13.18
CA PRO A 64 -6.18 -15.04 13.66
C PRO A 64 -6.11 -16.49 13.19
N ARG A 65 -6.49 -17.45 14.04
CA ARG A 65 -6.36 -18.90 13.74
C ARG A 65 -7.09 -19.35 12.47
N PHE A 66 -8.15 -18.64 12.09
CA PHE A 66 -8.93 -18.92 10.88
C PHE A 66 -8.27 -18.37 9.60
N LEU A 67 -7.23 -17.55 9.72
CA LEU A 67 -6.51 -16.96 8.60
C LEU A 67 -5.23 -17.77 8.34
N PRO A 68 -5.11 -18.50 7.23
CA PRO A 68 -3.89 -19.22 6.89
C PRO A 68 -2.70 -18.27 6.78
N GLU A 69 -1.53 -18.70 7.25
CA GLU A 69 -0.31 -17.90 7.21
C GLU A 69 0.06 -17.48 5.78
N ALA A 70 -0.17 -18.36 4.80
CA ALA A 70 -0.01 -18.05 3.38
C ALA A 70 -0.90 -16.86 2.92
N LEU A 71 -2.14 -16.78 3.40
CA LEU A 71 -3.04 -15.67 3.09
C LEU A 71 -2.61 -14.39 3.82
N ALA A 72 -2.19 -14.49 5.09
CA ALA A 72 -1.61 -13.36 5.81
C ALA A 72 -0.38 -12.78 5.08
N HIS A 73 0.50 -13.65 4.55
CA HIS A 73 1.63 -13.25 3.74
C HIS A 73 1.21 -12.58 2.42
N LYS A 74 0.22 -13.13 1.70
CA LYS A 74 -0.36 -12.47 0.52
C LYS A 74 -0.90 -11.07 0.86
N ILE A 75 -1.61 -10.92 1.97
CA ILE A 75 -2.14 -9.62 2.43
C ILE A 75 -1.00 -8.62 2.71
N LEU A 76 0.09 -9.07 3.36
CA LEU A 76 1.27 -8.24 3.58
C LEU A 76 1.85 -7.75 2.24
N VAL A 77 2.13 -8.68 1.32
CA VAL A 77 2.73 -8.38 0.02
C VAL A 77 1.83 -7.46 -0.80
N LEU A 78 0.52 -7.70 -0.80
CA LEU A 78 -0.45 -6.89 -1.54
C LEU A 78 -0.39 -5.41 -1.12
N GLY A 79 -0.47 -5.13 0.19
CA GLY A 79 -0.39 -3.74 0.66
C GLY A 79 1.00 -3.12 0.45
N LYS A 80 2.09 -3.91 0.54
CA LYS A 80 3.44 -3.44 0.16
C LYS A 80 3.50 -3.02 -1.31
N SER A 81 2.96 -3.83 -2.22
CA SER A 81 2.93 -3.52 -3.67
C SER A 81 2.17 -2.23 -3.95
N ILE A 82 1.01 -2.02 -3.29
CA ILE A 82 0.24 -0.78 -3.44
C ILE A 82 1.01 0.42 -2.89
N ASN A 83 1.60 0.28 -1.71
CA ASN A 83 2.41 1.33 -1.11
C ASN A 83 3.58 1.72 -2.03
N PHE A 84 4.26 0.73 -2.62
CA PHE A 84 5.34 0.92 -3.58
C PHE A 84 4.87 1.64 -4.85
N MET A 85 3.75 1.23 -5.45
CA MET A 85 3.19 1.92 -6.63
C MET A 85 2.94 3.40 -6.34
N ARG A 86 2.37 3.71 -5.17
CA ARG A 86 2.06 5.08 -4.78
C ARG A 86 3.32 5.92 -4.55
N ARG A 87 4.27 5.39 -3.76
CA ARG A 87 5.42 6.16 -3.29
C ARG A 87 6.58 6.16 -4.28
N CYS A 88 6.93 4.99 -4.80
CA CYS A 88 8.11 4.81 -5.64
C CYS A 88 7.76 4.96 -7.13
N CYS A 89 6.59 4.45 -7.56
CA CYS A 89 6.17 4.61 -8.96
C CYS A 89 5.47 5.95 -9.27
N CYS A 90 5.17 6.74 -8.23
CA CYS A 90 4.39 7.98 -8.31
C CYS A 90 2.99 7.79 -8.95
N ASP A 91 2.34 6.64 -8.74
CA ASP A 91 0.99 6.37 -9.26
C ASP A 91 -0.08 7.10 -8.43
N GLN A 92 -0.16 8.43 -8.58
CA GLN A 92 -1.01 9.31 -7.77
C GLN A 92 -2.51 9.01 -7.94
N GLY A 93 -2.92 8.45 -9.08
CA GLY A 93 -4.30 8.06 -9.35
C GLY A 93 -4.72 6.76 -8.64
N TRP A 94 -3.83 6.09 -7.90
CA TRP A 94 -4.20 4.93 -7.10
C TRP A 94 -4.94 5.33 -5.81
N SER A 95 -4.49 6.41 -5.15
CA SER A 95 -5.10 6.92 -3.92
C SER A 95 -6.36 7.74 -4.17
N ASP A 96 -7.46 7.40 -3.50
CA ASP A 96 -8.55 8.35 -3.27
C ASP A 96 -8.10 9.33 -2.19
N SER A 97 -7.28 10.33 -2.54
CA SER A 97 -7.42 11.56 -1.77
C SER A 97 -8.73 12.20 -2.21
N GLU A 98 -9.84 11.77 -1.59
CA GLU A 98 -10.97 12.68 -1.38
C GLU A 98 -10.35 13.98 -0.85
N PRO A 99 -10.60 15.14 -1.48
CA PRO A 99 -9.91 16.36 -1.12
C PRO A 99 -10.22 16.68 0.34
N ARG A 100 -9.26 16.48 1.25
CA ARG A 100 -9.24 17.13 2.57
C ARG A 100 -8.89 18.62 2.40
N GLY A 101 -9.63 19.30 1.54
CA GLY A 101 -9.43 20.67 1.15
C GLY A 101 -10.78 21.35 1.04
N ASN A 102 -10.95 22.41 1.83
CA ASN A 102 -12.04 23.38 1.71
C ASN A 102 -12.35 23.65 0.21
N PRO A 103 -13.63 23.57 -0.25
CA PRO A 103 -14.01 23.73 -1.66
C PRO A 103 -13.60 25.04 -2.34
N SER A 104 -12.93 25.95 -1.62
CA SER A 104 -12.40 27.22 -2.11
C SER A 104 -11.00 27.12 -2.76
N SER A 105 -10.36 25.95 -2.79
CA SER A 105 -9.04 25.78 -3.42
C SER A 105 -9.19 25.00 -4.73
N SER A 106 -8.76 25.60 -5.83
CA SER A 106 -8.66 25.01 -7.18
C SER A 106 -7.60 23.88 -7.25
N ALA A 107 -7.75 22.86 -6.42
CA ALA A 107 -6.99 21.63 -6.51
C ALA A 107 -7.62 20.73 -7.58
N SER A 108 -6.86 20.46 -8.64
CA SER A 108 -7.26 19.52 -9.69
C SER A 108 -7.54 18.15 -9.08
N THR A 109 -8.82 17.77 -8.97
CA THR A 109 -9.25 16.44 -8.52
C THR A 109 -8.66 15.40 -9.45
N LEU A 110 -7.64 14.67 -9.01
CA LEU A 110 -7.12 13.54 -9.75
C LEU A 110 -8.14 12.40 -9.65
N LEU A 111 -8.79 12.08 -10.77
CA LEU A 111 -9.71 10.95 -10.84
C LEU A 111 -8.94 9.63 -10.61
N PRO A 112 -9.51 8.67 -9.88
CA PRO A 112 -8.88 7.37 -9.68
C PRO A 112 -8.66 6.65 -11.01
N THR A 113 -7.54 5.94 -11.14
CA THR A 113 -7.25 5.12 -12.32
C THR A 113 -8.32 4.05 -12.53
N ALA A 114 -8.47 3.59 -13.78
CA ALA A 114 -9.41 2.52 -14.09
C ALA A 114 -9.09 1.24 -13.30
N GLU A 115 -7.81 0.96 -13.11
CA GLU A 115 -7.28 -0.15 -12.33
C GLU A 115 -7.64 -0.01 -10.85
N ALA A 116 -7.47 1.18 -10.27
CA ALA A 116 -7.86 1.42 -8.90
C ALA A 116 -9.39 1.26 -8.71
N ARG A 117 -10.21 1.71 -9.66
CA ARG A 117 -11.67 1.46 -9.64
C ARG A 117 -12.00 -0.02 -9.77
N HIS A 118 -11.32 -0.74 -10.64
CA HIS A 118 -11.52 -2.19 -10.83
C HIS A 118 -11.17 -2.97 -9.55
N ALA A 119 -10.06 -2.64 -8.89
CA ALA A 119 -9.67 -3.26 -7.62
C ALA A 119 -10.75 -3.07 -6.53
N ARG A 120 -11.33 -1.87 -6.43
CA ARG A 120 -12.44 -1.58 -5.49
C ARG A 120 -13.69 -2.39 -5.83
N HIS A 121 -14.10 -2.39 -7.11
CA HIS A 121 -15.27 -3.14 -7.55
C HIS A 121 -15.08 -4.65 -7.33
N ALA A 122 -13.88 -5.18 -7.59
CA ALA A 122 -13.55 -6.57 -7.27
C ALA A 122 -13.77 -6.86 -5.78
N ALA A 123 -13.28 -5.99 -4.88
CA ALA A 123 -13.48 -6.16 -3.44
C ALA A 123 -14.97 -6.10 -3.04
N GLU A 124 -15.75 -5.18 -3.62
CA GLU A 124 -17.19 -5.03 -3.32
C GLU A 124 -18.02 -6.24 -3.77
N LEU A 125 -17.73 -6.79 -4.95
CA LEU A 125 -18.42 -7.98 -5.46
C LEU A 125 -18.25 -9.20 -4.55
N TYR A 126 -17.06 -9.33 -3.94
CA TYR A 126 -16.75 -10.45 -3.04
C TYR A 126 -17.17 -10.17 -1.59
N GLU A 127 -17.29 -8.92 -1.14
CA GLU A 127 -17.90 -8.57 0.16
C GLU A 127 -19.39 -8.95 0.23
N PHE A 128 -20.10 -8.93 -0.91
CA PHE A 128 -21.51 -9.34 -0.98
C PHE A 128 -21.70 -10.87 -0.92
N SER A 129 -20.64 -11.65 -1.17
CA SER A 129 -20.65 -13.12 -1.06
C SER A 129 -20.36 -13.53 0.39
N HIS A 130 -21.36 -13.29 1.25
CA HIS A 130 -21.25 -13.17 2.70
C HIS A 130 -20.86 -14.45 3.48
N ASP A 131 -20.43 -15.55 2.84
CA ASP A 131 -20.46 -16.85 3.51
C ASP A 131 -19.11 -17.41 4.03
N LYS A 132 -17.93 -17.16 3.42
CA LYS A 132 -16.71 -17.92 3.82
C LYS A 132 -15.37 -17.20 3.64
N MET A 133 -14.33 -17.77 4.26
CA MET A 133 -12.91 -17.43 4.04
C MET A 133 -12.48 -17.51 2.56
N ASP A 134 -13.15 -18.34 1.78
CA ASP A 134 -12.98 -18.38 0.31
C ASP A 134 -13.28 -17.03 -0.33
N GLY A 135 -14.23 -16.26 0.24
CA GLY A 135 -14.53 -14.89 -0.16
C GLY A 135 -13.35 -13.95 0.06
N LEU A 136 -12.72 -13.98 1.24
CA LEU A 136 -11.54 -13.15 1.51
C LEU A 136 -10.36 -13.53 0.62
N GLN A 137 -10.12 -14.83 0.42
CA GLN A 137 -9.08 -15.30 -0.49
C GLN A 137 -9.34 -14.80 -1.92
N GLY A 138 -10.60 -14.87 -2.38
CA GLY A 138 -11.05 -14.34 -3.67
C GLY A 138 -10.87 -12.82 -3.80
N VAL A 139 -11.24 -12.03 -2.77
CA VAL A 139 -10.98 -10.59 -2.72
C VAL A 139 -9.48 -10.32 -2.90
N VAL A 140 -8.65 -10.97 -2.08
CA VAL A 140 -7.20 -10.73 -2.08
C VAL A 140 -6.58 -11.12 -3.41
N ASP A 141 -6.95 -12.27 -3.98
CA ASP A 141 -6.41 -12.71 -5.27
C ASP A 141 -6.89 -11.81 -6.43
N GLY A 142 -8.16 -11.38 -6.42
CA GLY A 142 -8.72 -10.47 -7.43
C GLY A 142 -8.05 -9.09 -7.40
N VAL A 143 -7.90 -8.50 -6.21
CA VAL A 143 -7.20 -7.23 -6.04
C VAL A 143 -5.72 -7.37 -6.38
N ALA A 144 -5.07 -8.45 -5.95
CA ALA A 144 -3.68 -8.70 -6.28
C ALA A 144 -3.43 -8.85 -7.79
N ALA A 145 -4.33 -9.48 -8.53
CA ALA A 145 -4.22 -9.59 -9.99
C ALA A 145 -4.18 -8.20 -10.66
N VAL A 146 -5.07 -7.29 -10.25
CA VAL A 146 -5.13 -5.91 -10.76
C VAL A 146 -3.87 -5.13 -10.38
N VAL A 147 -3.47 -5.20 -9.11
CA VAL A 147 -2.27 -4.53 -8.58
C VAL A 147 -1.02 -5.01 -9.30
N ASN A 148 -0.84 -6.30 -9.46
CA ASN A 148 0.33 -6.88 -10.11
C ASN A 148 0.40 -6.49 -11.59
N ALA A 149 -0.74 -6.52 -12.31
CA ALA A 149 -0.78 -6.08 -13.70
C ALA A 149 -0.41 -4.59 -13.85
N ARG A 150 -0.93 -3.74 -12.96
CA ARG A 150 -0.61 -2.30 -12.95
C ARG A 150 0.86 -2.06 -12.61
N LEU A 151 1.39 -2.71 -11.57
CA LEU A 151 2.79 -2.59 -11.16
C LEU A 151 3.73 -3.01 -12.30
N LEU A 152 3.46 -4.15 -12.95
CA LEU A 152 4.25 -4.58 -14.11
C LEU A 152 4.18 -3.56 -15.25
N SER A 153 3.00 -3.03 -15.56
CA SER A 153 2.85 -1.98 -16.59
C SER A 153 3.69 -0.74 -16.26
N LEU A 154 3.68 -0.30 -15.00
CA LEU A 154 4.52 0.81 -14.53
C LEU A 154 6.00 0.48 -14.69
N LEU A 155 6.46 -0.68 -14.24
CA LEU A 155 7.88 -1.08 -14.28
C LEU A 155 8.41 -1.32 -15.71
N MET A 156 7.54 -1.75 -16.62
CA MET A 156 7.89 -1.91 -18.05
C MET A 156 7.82 -0.59 -18.83
N SER A 157 7.26 0.47 -18.25
CA SER A 157 7.18 1.78 -18.91
C SER A 157 8.57 2.34 -19.22
N PRO A 158 8.68 3.30 -20.17
CA PRO A 158 9.95 3.94 -20.51
C PRO A 158 10.65 4.63 -19.34
N ARG A 159 9.95 4.86 -18.22
CA ARG A 159 10.49 5.48 -17.01
C ARG A 159 11.40 4.54 -16.22
N TYR A 160 11.05 3.26 -16.11
CA TYR A 160 11.77 2.30 -15.27
C TYR A 160 12.47 1.19 -16.06
N GLN A 161 12.00 0.89 -17.27
CA GLN A 161 12.69 0.02 -18.24
C GLN A 161 13.19 -1.30 -17.64
N LEU A 162 12.38 -1.97 -16.80
CA LEU A 162 12.81 -3.17 -16.06
C LEU A 162 13.54 -4.20 -16.92
N MET A 163 13.07 -4.45 -18.14
CA MET A 163 13.68 -5.42 -19.07
C MET A 163 15.09 -5.03 -19.54
N ALA A 164 15.43 -3.75 -19.54
CA ALA A 164 16.78 -3.29 -19.88
C ALA A 164 17.79 -3.62 -18.78
N HIS A 165 17.33 -3.70 -17.52
CA HIS A 165 18.16 -4.00 -16.35
C HIS A 165 18.32 -5.50 -16.04
N LEU A 166 17.58 -6.37 -16.75
CA LEU A 166 17.63 -7.83 -16.58
C LEU A 166 18.56 -8.55 -17.58
N ARG A 167 19.28 -7.79 -18.42
CA ARG A 167 20.24 -8.31 -19.39
C ARG A 167 21.64 -8.29 -18.81
#